data_AF-A0A7K7KIK1-F1
#
_entry.id   AF-A0A7K7KIK1-F1
#
_cell.length_a   1.000
_cell.length_b   1.000
_cell.length_c   1.000
_cell.angle_alpha   90.00
_cell.angle_beta   90.00
_cell.angle_gamma   90.00
#
_symmetry.space_group_name_H-M   'P 1'
#
loop_
_entity.id
_entity.type
_entity.pdbx_description
1 polymer ?
#
loop_
_entity_poly.entity_id
_entity_poly.type
_entity_poly.pdbx_seq_one_letter_code
_entity_poly.pdbx_strand_id
1 'polypeptide(L)'
;AAPGPRLLQPYPAGRHGPRHPHRAVRDCQPLRHGNATHEAWPADSSSQLPVATTRPFVSYVPSEGDDRRVVYGHFTFVRNPRRTVSVLEPGGEGGCRARRRAPVEETARLGGCLVAQNGGYFDMETGECLGNVVSDGRLVRNAHGLQNAQFGIRKDGTMVFGYLSEEDVLDQANPFIQLVSGVVWLLRDGEVYVGQSQKAECDETQTTGTFEKFINVISARTAVGHNSQGQLVLVHVDGQTESRGLNLWEMADFLKQQGIINAINLDGGGSATLVLNGTLASYPSEHCSFDNMWRCPRSISTIMCIHEPACEPPDCSGHGDCVQGECRCAGDFWRGPACDTLDCGPSNCSLHGTCTASGCLCDAGWVGSNCSEACPMGWYGPNCQQLCACEHACPCDRETGSCNITYDLECLASQNKEKSKEKFSLSERTWISLTSVLALLLVISTLGNIGFFLKARSERQRESDDYLYHPLMEMNGEA
;
A
#
# COMPACT_ATOMS: atom_id res chain seq x y z
N ALA A 1 42.76 -5.99 7.26
CA ALA A 1 41.64 -5.28 7.90
C ALA A 1 40.61 -5.02 6.82
N ALA A 2 39.35 -5.45 6.99
CA ALA A 2 38.29 -5.00 6.11
C ALA A 2 38.24 -3.46 6.21
N PRO A 3 38.21 -2.71 5.10
CA PRO A 3 37.97 -1.28 5.17
C PRO A 3 36.65 -1.08 5.91
N GLY A 4 36.63 -0.19 6.91
CA GLY A 4 35.40 0.14 7.63
C GLY A 4 34.27 0.57 6.66
N PRO A 5 33.00 0.54 7.09
CA PRO A 5 31.88 0.88 6.22
C PRO A 5 32.12 2.24 5.56
N ARG A 6 32.10 2.28 4.22
CA ARG A 6 32.26 3.53 3.46
C ARG A 6 30.98 4.36 3.55
N LEU A 7 30.85 5.08 4.66
CA LEU A 7 29.73 5.96 4.95
C LEU A 7 29.67 7.11 3.95
N LEU A 8 28.45 7.41 3.49
CA LEU A 8 28.17 8.55 2.63
C LEU A 8 27.55 9.65 3.51
N GLN A 9 28.38 10.53 4.05
CA GLN A 9 27.96 11.60 4.96
C GLN A 9 28.15 12.97 4.29
N PRO A 10 27.12 13.83 4.25
CA PRO A 10 27.25 15.18 3.73
C PRO A 10 28.04 16.10 4.65
N TYR A 11 27.97 15.86 5.97
CA TYR A 11 28.58 16.70 7.00
C TYR A 11 29.44 15.89 7.97
N PRO A 12 30.42 16.53 8.65
CA PRO A 12 31.17 15.89 9.73
C PRO A 12 30.27 15.41 10.89
N ALA A 13 30.75 14.41 11.63
CA ALA A 13 30.04 13.85 12.79
C ALA A 13 29.63 14.94 13.81
N GLY A 14 28.40 14.85 14.30
CA GLY A 14 27.82 15.78 15.28
C GLY A 14 27.41 17.16 14.73
N ARG A 15 27.46 17.38 13.41
CA ARG A 15 27.01 18.65 12.77
C ARG A 15 26.23 18.38 11.50
N HIS A 16 24.91 18.19 11.59
CA HIS A 16 24.06 18.08 10.40
C HIS A 16 23.49 19.44 10.00
N GLY A 17 23.45 19.72 8.70
CA GLY A 17 22.87 20.94 8.14
C GLY A 17 23.74 22.20 8.26
N PRO A 18 23.39 23.26 7.53
CA PRO A 18 24.00 24.58 7.71
C PRO A 18 23.47 25.29 8.95
N ARG A 19 24.22 26.29 9.42
CA ARG A 19 23.90 27.12 10.59
C ARG A 19 23.33 28.50 10.24
N HIS A 20 23.34 28.87 8.97
CA HIS A 20 22.78 30.15 8.54
C HIS A 20 21.24 30.10 8.55
N PRO A 21 20.57 31.24 8.78
CA PRO A 21 19.10 31.29 8.84
C PRO A 21 18.46 31.14 7.45
N HIS A 22 17.18 30.76 7.41
CA HIS A 22 16.36 30.72 6.17
C HIS A 22 16.46 31.98 5.31
N ARG A 23 16.55 33.15 5.95
CA ARG A 23 16.75 34.44 5.25
C ARG A 23 17.98 34.43 4.34
N ALA A 24 19.08 33.81 4.76
CA ALA A 24 20.30 33.73 3.96
C ALA A 24 20.07 32.88 2.70
N VAL A 25 19.31 31.78 2.79
CA VAL A 25 18.94 30.97 1.63
C VAL A 25 18.15 31.80 0.62
N ARG A 26 17.15 32.54 1.10
CA ARG A 26 16.33 33.42 0.26
C ARG A 26 17.15 34.53 -0.39
N ASP A 27 18.05 35.17 0.35
CA ASP A 27 18.79 36.33 -0.17
C ASP A 27 19.92 35.90 -1.12
N CYS A 28 20.41 34.66 -1.04
CA CYS A 28 21.48 34.10 -1.88
C CYS A 28 20.98 33.27 -3.08
N GLN A 29 19.67 33.05 -3.22
CA GLN A 29 19.12 32.27 -4.34
C GLN A 29 19.08 33.09 -5.66
N PRO A 30 18.97 32.42 -6.82
CA PRO A 30 18.83 33.13 -8.10
C PRO A 30 17.59 34.04 -8.15
N LEU A 31 17.77 35.27 -8.64
CA LEU A 31 16.71 36.30 -8.72
C LEU A 31 15.41 35.84 -9.40
N ARG A 32 15.49 34.89 -10.34
CA ARG A 32 14.32 34.32 -11.03
C ARG A 32 13.28 33.70 -10.10
N HIS A 33 13.69 33.27 -8.90
CA HIS A 33 12.82 32.65 -7.90
C HIS A 33 12.25 33.67 -6.89
N GLY A 34 12.61 34.95 -7.01
CA GLY A 34 12.14 36.01 -6.12
C GLY A 34 12.40 35.68 -4.65
N ASN A 35 11.33 35.73 -3.84
CA ASN A 35 11.39 35.42 -2.41
C ASN A 35 10.96 33.99 -2.06
N ALA A 36 10.50 33.20 -3.04
CA ALA A 36 10.04 31.84 -2.80
C ALA A 36 11.24 30.88 -2.71
N THR A 37 11.38 30.18 -1.60
CA THR A 37 12.47 29.21 -1.37
C THR A 37 12.01 27.76 -1.51
N HIS A 38 10.76 27.54 -1.88
CA HIS A 38 10.15 26.25 -2.12
C HIS A 38 9.21 26.33 -3.33
N GLU A 39 8.95 25.19 -3.96
CA GLU A 39 7.91 25.02 -4.97
C GLU A 39 6.74 24.22 -4.39
N ALA A 40 5.54 24.56 -4.83
CA ALA A 40 4.29 23.92 -4.45
C ALA A 40 3.58 23.36 -5.68
N TRP A 41 3.12 22.12 -5.63
CA TRP A 41 2.46 21.45 -6.74
C TRP A 41 1.24 20.64 -6.26
N PRO A 42 0.07 20.75 -6.92
CA PRO A 42 -1.09 19.95 -6.54
C PRO A 42 -0.83 18.46 -6.81
N ALA A 43 -1.02 17.61 -5.80
CA ALA A 43 -0.89 16.16 -6.00
C ALA A 43 -2.01 15.61 -6.89
N ASP A 44 -1.68 14.55 -7.63
CA ASP A 44 -2.67 13.68 -8.28
C ASP A 44 -3.68 13.21 -7.23
N SER A 45 -4.97 13.30 -7.53
CA SER A 45 -6.07 12.86 -6.66
C SER A 45 -6.83 11.66 -7.23
N SER A 46 -6.30 11.01 -8.27
CA SER A 46 -6.91 9.84 -8.91
C SER A 46 -6.98 8.64 -7.95
N SER A 47 -8.17 8.08 -7.79
CA SER A 47 -8.41 6.80 -7.08
C SER A 47 -8.23 5.54 -7.95
N GLN A 48 -7.75 5.69 -9.20
CA GLN A 48 -7.50 4.54 -10.08
C GLN A 48 -6.41 3.62 -9.52
N LEU A 49 -6.64 2.31 -9.65
CA LEU A 49 -5.65 1.29 -9.33
C LEU A 49 -4.69 1.06 -10.52
N PRO A 50 -3.45 0.60 -10.25
CA PRO A 50 -2.85 0.38 -8.94
C PRO A 50 -2.40 1.69 -8.25
N VAL A 51 -2.35 1.70 -6.91
CA VAL A 51 -1.88 2.83 -6.08
C VAL A 51 -0.45 3.24 -6.46
N ALA A 52 0.42 2.26 -6.67
CA ALA A 52 1.81 2.47 -7.04
C ALA A 52 2.18 1.58 -8.23
N THR A 53 2.99 2.11 -9.14
CA THR A 53 3.60 1.35 -10.23
C THR A 53 5.12 1.48 -10.15
N THR A 54 5.79 0.38 -9.82
CA THR A 54 7.26 0.31 -9.78
C THR A 54 7.81 -0.21 -11.09
N ARG A 55 8.78 0.51 -11.67
CA ARG A 55 9.47 0.16 -12.92
C ARG A 55 10.96 0.00 -12.63
N PRO A 56 11.53 -1.21 -12.75
CA PRO A 56 12.97 -1.39 -12.70
C PRO A 56 13.62 -0.79 -13.95
N PHE A 57 14.85 -0.32 -13.82
CA PHE A 57 15.66 0.12 -14.94
C PHE A 57 17.10 -0.39 -14.82
N VAL A 58 17.70 -0.58 -15.99
CA VAL A 58 19.13 -0.78 -16.17
C VAL A 58 19.58 0.19 -17.24
N SER A 59 20.44 1.14 -16.89
CA SER A 59 20.84 2.22 -17.79
C SER A 59 22.34 2.45 -17.78
N TYR A 60 22.84 2.97 -18.89
CA TYR A 60 24.25 3.39 -19.00
C TYR A 60 24.37 4.87 -18.65
N VAL A 61 25.30 5.20 -17.76
CA VAL A 61 25.60 6.57 -17.35
C VAL A 61 27.11 6.85 -17.48
N PRO A 62 27.52 7.84 -18.29
CA PRO A 62 26.69 8.59 -19.24
C PRO A 62 26.09 7.69 -20.34
N SER A 63 25.06 8.18 -21.04
CA SER A 63 24.34 7.41 -22.07
C SER A 63 25.20 7.09 -23.30
N GLU A 64 26.24 7.89 -23.54
CA GLU A 64 27.17 7.77 -24.66
C GLU A 64 28.62 7.88 -24.15
N GLY A 65 29.56 7.27 -24.90
CA GLY A 65 30.99 7.26 -24.57
C GLY A 65 31.51 5.94 -24.01
N ASP A 66 32.83 5.79 -23.98
CA ASP A 66 33.51 4.55 -23.60
C ASP A 66 33.56 4.31 -22.08
N ASP A 67 33.47 5.37 -21.27
CA ASP A 67 33.49 5.31 -19.80
C ASP A 67 32.11 5.00 -19.17
N ARG A 68 31.18 4.44 -19.95
CA ARG A 68 29.81 4.17 -19.50
C ARG A 68 29.76 3.15 -18.36
N ARG A 69 28.95 3.46 -17.35
CA ARG A 69 28.70 2.58 -16.20
C ARG A 69 27.27 2.10 -16.21
N VAL A 70 27.06 0.82 -15.91
CA VAL A 70 25.71 0.27 -15.75
C VAL A 70 25.20 0.63 -14.37
N VAL A 71 24.00 1.20 -14.32
CA VAL A 71 23.30 1.57 -13.10
C VAL A 71 21.97 0.84 -13.05
N TYR A 72 21.65 0.31 -11.87
CA TYR A 72 20.42 -0.43 -11.59
C TYR A 72 19.58 0.37 -10.62
N GLY A 73 18.27 0.36 -10.82
CA GLY A 73 17.39 1.08 -9.92
C GLY A 73 15.93 0.90 -10.25
N HIS A 74 15.10 1.67 -9.56
CA HIS A 74 13.66 1.63 -9.69
C HIS A 74 13.08 3.04 -9.65
N PHE A 75 12.06 3.27 -10.48
CA PHE A 75 11.12 4.38 -10.32
C PHE A 75 9.80 3.83 -9.80
N THR A 76 9.26 4.42 -8.74
CA THR A 76 7.91 4.12 -8.26
C THR A 76 7.04 5.35 -8.43
N PHE A 77 6.03 5.25 -9.29
CA PHE A 77 5.04 6.29 -9.52
C PHE A 77 3.81 6.05 -8.65
N VAL A 78 3.43 7.05 -7.86
CA VAL A 78 2.41 6.95 -6.82
C VAL A 78 1.23 7.85 -7.15
N ARG A 79 0.04 7.26 -7.13
CA ARG A 79 -1.25 7.95 -7.29
C ARG A 79 -1.84 8.30 -5.94
N ASN A 80 -2.63 9.38 -5.92
CA ASN A 80 -3.24 9.91 -4.71
C ASN A 80 -2.28 10.06 -3.50
N PRO A 81 -1.10 10.70 -3.64
CA PRO A 81 -0.09 10.78 -2.59
C PRO A 81 -0.62 11.23 -1.23
N ARG A 82 -1.64 12.11 -1.22
CA ARG A 82 -2.29 12.59 0.01
C ARG A 82 -2.85 11.44 0.88
N ARG A 83 -3.37 10.38 0.26
CA ARG A 83 -4.00 9.24 0.95
C ARG A 83 -3.12 7.99 1.01
N THR A 84 -2.06 7.92 0.21
CA THR A 84 -1.31 6.67 -0.03
C THR A 84 0.15 6.77 0.38
N VAL A 85 0.64 7.94 0.80
CA VAL A 85 2.01 8.15 1.24
C VAL A 85 2.04 8.49 2.72
N SER A 86 2.88 7.77 3.46
CA SER A 86 3.23 8.09 4.85
C SER A 86 4.74 8.14 5.06
N VAL A 87 5.19 9.13 5.84
CA VAL A 87 6.53 9.14 6.43
C VAL A 87 6.42 8.41 7.76
N LEU A 88 7.11 7.29 7.91
CA LEU A 88 7.01 6.48 9.13
C LEU A 88 8.29 6.56 9.97
N GLU A 89 8.12 6.57 11.30
CA GLU A 89 9.19 6.48 12.28
C GLU A 89 9.78 5.05 12.37
N PRO A 90 11.06 4.88 12.75
CA PRO A 90 11.72 3.57 12.82
C PRO A 90 11.04 2.63 13.81
N GLY A 91 10.52 1.50 13.32
CA GLY A 91 9.80 0.51 14.13
C GLY A 91 8.47 1.01 14.70
N GLY A 92 7.84 2.00 14.05
CA GLY A 92 6.54 2.55 14.44
C GLY A 92 6.61 3.84 15.25
N GLU A 93 5.43 4.34 15.64
CA GLU A 93 5.25 5.60 16.36
C GLU A 93 6.16 5.73 17.60
N GLY A 94 6.79 6.90 17.75
CA GLY A 94 7.73 7.19 18.84
C GLY A 94 9.15 6.63 18.61
N GLY A 95 9.39 5.96 17.49
CA GLY A 95 10.71 5.46 17.09
C GLY A 95 11.81 6.52 17.11
N CYS A 96 11.52 7.73 16.61
CA CYS A 96 12.49 8.83 16.62
C CYS A 96 12.80 9.33 18.03
N ARG A 97 11.78 9.45 18.88
CA ARG A 97 11.96 9.86 20.29
C ARG A 97 12.81 8.83 21.06
N ALA A 98 12.63 7.55 20.75
CA ALA A 98 13.41 6.46 21.32
C ALA A 98 14.80 6.29 20.69
N ARG A 99 15.15 7.09 19.67
CA ARG A 99 16.38 6.96 18.88
C ARG A 99 16.56 5.55 18.31
N ARG A 100 15.46 4.91 17.93
CA ARG A 100 15.45 3.57 17.37
C ARG A 100 16.01 3.62 15.96
N ARG A 101 16.68 2.54 15.57
CA ARG A 101 16.99 2.24 14.17
C ARG A 101 16.41 0.88 13.82
N ALA A 102 15.77 0.77 12.67
CA ALA A 102 15.16 -0.47 12.21
C ALA A 102 15.39 -0.65 10.70
N PRO A 103 15.49 -1.89 10.18
CA PRO A 103 15.48 -2.13 8.75
C PRO A 103 14.18 -1.62 8.12
N VAL A 104 14.24 -1.23 6.84
CA VAL A 104 13.05 -0.77 6.10
C VAL A 104 11.97 -1.85 6.09
N GLU A 105 12.34 -3.12 5.93
CA GLU A 105 11.40 -4.26 5.90
C GLU A 105 10.56 -4.38 7.17
N GLU A 106 11.16 -4.15 8.34
CA GLU A 106 10.47 -4.24 9.63
C GLU A 106 9.44 -3.12 9.76
N THR A 107 9.85 -1.88 9.51
CA THR A 107 8.97 -0.72 9.60
C THR A 107 7.88 -0.76 8.52
N ALA A 108 8.22 -1.22 7.31
CA ALA A 108 7.29 -1.36 6.20
C ALA A 108 6.19 -2.40 6.49
N ARG A 109 6.54 -3.50 7.15
CA ARG A 109 5.57 -4.53 7.56
C ARG A 109 4.58 -3.98 8.60
N LEU A 110 5.07 -3.24 9.59
CA LEU A 110 4.23 -2.62 10.61
C LEU A 110 3.31 -1.54 10.02
N GLY A 111 3.78 -0.81 9.00
CA GLY A 111 3.02 0.23 8.30
C GLY A 111 2.14 -0.27 7.14
N GLY A 112 2.07 -1.58 6.87
CA GLY A 112 1.27 -2.12 5.76
C GLY A 112 1.70 -1.62 4.37
N CYS A 113 2.99 -1.34 4.18
CA CYS A 113 3.47 -0.72 2.93
C CYS A 113 3.51 -1.71 1.76
N LEU A 114 2.93 -1.32 0.63
CA LEU A 114 3.09 -1.96 -0.67
C LEU A 114 4.49 -1.71 -1.24
N VAL A 115 4.97 -0.47 -1.13
CA VAL A 115 6.33 -0.08 -1.50
C VAL A 115 6.92 0.74 -0.37
N ALA A 116 8.16 0.47 0.01
CA ALA A 116 8.87 1.29 0.99
C ALA A 116 10.32 1.52 0.57
N GLN A 117 10.81 2.73 0.81
CA GLN A 117 12.23 3.04 0.74
C GLN A 117 12.69 3.77 2.00
N ASN A 118 13.99 3.80 2.27
CA ASN A 118 14.53 4.61 3.35
C ASN A 118 14.19 6.11 3.14
N GLY A 119 14.02 6.83 4.25
CA GLY A 119 13.62 8.23 4.26
C GLY A 119 14.78 9.18 4.55
N GLY A 120 14.60 9.99 5.59
CA GLY A 120 15.53 11.05 5.97
C GLY A 120 16.82 10.54 6.62
N TYR A 121 17.75 11.49 6.79
CA TYR A 121 19.04 11.25 7.44
C TYR A 121 18.89 11.00 8.93
N PHE A 122 19.92 10.39 9.52
CA PHE A 122 20.01 10.15 10.95
C PHE A 122 21.46 10.12 11.42
N ASP A 123 21.66 10.31 12.71
CA ASP A 123 22.96 10.15 13.34
C ASP A 123 23.27 8.66 13.54
N MET A 124 24.32 8.18 12.87
CA MET A 124 24.68 6.76 12.85
C MET A 124 25.15 6.22 14.21
N GLU A 125 25.65 7.09 15.09
CA GLU A 125 26.18 6.71 16.40
C GLU A 125 25.05 6.65 17.44
N THR A 126 24.17 7.65 17.43
CA THR A 126 23.13 7.82 18.45
C THR A 126 21.76 7.31 18.04
N GLY A 127 21.50 7.15 16.73
CA GLY A 127 20.18 6.81 16.18
C GLY A 127 19.19 7.98 16.14
N GLU A 128 19.64 9.22 16.40
CA GLU A 128 18.77 10.39 16.35
C GLU A 128 18.31 10.69 14.91
N CYS A 129 16.99 10.86 14.71
CA CYS A 129 16.42 11.31 13.44
C CYS A 129 16.86 12.75 13.12
N LEU A 130 17.23 13.05 11.87
CA LEU A 130 17.70 14.38 11.47
C LEU A 130 16.68 15.14 10.61
N GLY A 131 16.74 16.48 10.64
CA GLY A 131 15.79 17.38 9.97
C GLY A 131 14.36 17.39 10.58
N ASN A 132 13.45 18.01 9.84
CA ASN A 132 12.02 18.04 10.12
C ASN A 132 11.38 16.71 9.76
N VAL A 133 10.50 16.22 10.64
CA VAL A 133 9.72 14.99 10.43
C VAL A 133 8.28 15.23 10.88
N VAL A 134 7.35 15.04 9.95
CA VAL A 134 5.90 14.96 10.22
C VAL A 134 5.41 13.62 9.70
N SER A 135 4.74 12.86 10.55
CA SER A 135 4.25 11.51 10.29
C SER A 135 2.74 11.50 10.55
N ASP A 136 1.95 11.31 9.49
CA ASP A 136 0.49 11.24 9.55
C ASP A 136 -0.16 12.43 10.31
N GLY A 137 0.34 13.64 10.06
CA GLY A 137 -0.10 14.89 10.68
C GLY A 137 0.49 15.19 12.06
N ARG A 138 1.26 14.27 12.65
CA ARG A 138 1.96 14.49 13.92
C ARG A 138 3.35 15.05 13.66
N LEU A 139 3.66 16.21 14.23
CA LEU A 139 5.02 16.75 14.26
C LEU A 139 5.90 15.88 15.17
N VAL A 140 6.73 15.03 14.55
CA VAL A 140 7.66 14.12 15.23
C VAL A 140 8.91 14.87 15.68
N ARG A 141 9.45 15.71 14.78
CA ARG A 141 10.67 16.49 15.03
C ARG A 141 10.65 17.80 14.27
N ASN A 142 11.05 18.86 14.97
CA ASN A 142 11.30 20.18 14.41
C ASN A 142 12.82 20.42 14.37
N ALA A 143 13.32 20.86 13.22
CA ALA A 143 14.72 21.18 12.98
C ALA A 143 15.08 22.63 13.32
N HIS A 144 14.12 23.41 13.85
CA HIS A 144 14.31 24.79 14.30
C HIS A 144 14.91 25.71 13.23
N GLY A 145 14.37 25.60 12.01
CA GLY A 145 14.78 26.43 10.88
C GLY A 145 16.12 26.04 10.23
N LEU A 146 16.64 24.85 10.49
CA LEU A 146 17.80 24.30 9.79
C LEU A 146 17.50 24.08 8.30
N GLN A 147 18.39 24.57 7.45
CA GLN A 147 18.15 24.71 6.01
C GLN A 147 18.70 23.54 5.20
N ASN A 148 17.95 22.44 5.17
CA ASN A 148 18.13 21.37 4.21
C ASN A 148 16.93 21.25 3.28
N ALA A 149 17.11 20.56 2.15
CA ALA A 149 16.04 20.29 1.21
C ALA A 149 14.93 19.43 1.86
N GLN A 150 13.68 19.83 1.69
CA GLN A 150 12.53 19.17 2.31
C GLN A 150 11.51 18.76 1.27
N PHE A 151 10.81 17.66 1.57
CA PHE A 151 9.64 17.21 0.85
C PHE A 151 8.50 17.03 1.85
N GLY A 152 7.33 17.60 1.56
CA GLY A 152 6.14 17.37 2.36
C GLY A 152 4.86 17.40 1.56
N ILE A 153 3.80 16.88 2.16
CA ILE A 153 2.43 16.93 1.64
C ILE A 153 1.60 17.68 2.67
N ARG A 154 0.89 18.72 2.22
CA ARG A 154 -0.05 19.49 3.05
C ARG A 154 -1.42 18.82 3.11
N LYS A 155 -2.24 19.24 4.08
CA LYS A 155 -3.58 18.67 4.34
C LYS A 155 -4.52 18.72 3.14
N ASP A 156 -4.40 19.75 2.30
CA ASP A 156 -5.15 19.91 1.05
C ASP A 156 -4.65 19.02 -0.11
N GLY A 157 -3.50 18.35 0.06
CA GLY A 157 -2.86 17.54 -0.97
C GLY A 157 -1.77 18.27 -1.76
N THR A 158 -1.43 19.51 -1.41
CA THR A 158 -0.31 20.22 -2.04
C THR A 158 1.02 19.57 -1.65
N MET A 159 1.80 19.13 -2.63
CA MET A 159 3.19 18.70 -2.43
C MET A 159 4.10 19.92 -2.41
N VAL A 160 5.05 19.94 -1.48
CA VAL A 160 5.99 21.05 -1.30
C VAL A 160 7.42 20.51 -1.34
N PHE A 161 8.28 21.14 -2.15
CA PHE A 161 9.69 20.81 -2.31
C PHE A 161 10.57 22.04 -2.11
N GLY A 162 11.66 21.92 -1.36
CA GLY A 162 12.66 22.98 -1.24
C GLY A 162 12.99 23.35 0.20
N TYR A 163 13.25 24.63 0.47
CA TYR A 163 13.68 25.13 1.78
C TYR A 163 12.54 25.83 2.51
N LEU A 164 12.28 25.37 3.73
CA LEU A 164 11.20 25.85 4.57
C LEU A 164 11.75 26.58 5.81
N SER A 165 11.09 27.65 6.19
CA SER A 165 11.28 28.28 7.50
C SER A 165 10.59 27.46 8.59
N GLU A 166 10.90 27.74 9.85
CA GLU A 166 10.18 27.11 10.98
C GLU A 166 8.69 27.51 10.99
N GLU A 167 8.37 28.73 10.58
CA GLU A 167 6.98 29.21 10.46
C GLU A 167 6.21 28.43 9.38
N ASP A 168 6.83 28.16 8.23
CA ASP A 168 6.21 27.36 7.17
C ASP A 168 5.86 25.94 7.64
N VAL A 169 6.73 25.34 8.47
CA VAL A 169 6.54 23.99 9.01
C VAL A 169 5.45 23.96 10.08
N LEU A 170 5.32 25.03 10.86
CA LEU A 170 4.36 25.16 11.95
C LEU A 170 3.02 25.79 11.53
N ASP A 171 2.81 26.02 10.23
CA ASP A 171 1.57 26.56 9.70
C ASP A 171 0.36 25.69 10.08
N GLN A 172 -0.62 26.29 10.75
CA GLN A 172 -1.84 25.63 11.20
C GLN A 172 -3.01 25.74 10.21
N ALA A 173 -2.95 26.68 9.26
CA ALA A 173 -4.03 26.89 8.30
C ALA A 173 -4.11 25.75 7.28
N ASN A 174 -2.96 25.35 6.75
CA ASN A 174 -2.83 24.18 5.87
C ASN A 174 -1.61 23.34 6.29
N PRO A 175 -1.72 22.59 7.41
CA PRO A 175 -0.57 21.93 8.01
C PRO A 175 -0.03 20.81 7.11
N PHE A 176 1.24 20.49 7.30
CA PHE A 176 1.82 19.28 6.74
C PHE A 176 1.18 18.03 7.37
N ILE A 177 0.81 17.07 6.53
CA ILE A 177 0.43 15.72 6.95
C ILE A 177 1.61 14.76 6.82
N GLN A 178 2.52 15.01 5.90
CA GLN A 178 3.77 14.28 5.74
C GLN A 178 4.90 15.29 5.53
N LEU A 179 6.06 15.09 6.17
CA LEU A 179 7.25 15.92 5.96
C LEU A 179 8.50 15.11 6.27
N VAL A 180 9.48 15.17 5.37
CA VAL A 180 10.80 14.57 5.55
C VAL A 180 11.87 15.51 5.00
N SER A 181 13.02 15.54 5.67
CA SER A 181 14.18 16.31 5.22
C SER A 181 15.22 15.40 4.57
N GLY A 182 15.68 15.82 3.39
CA GLY A 182 16.81 15.26 2.67
C GLY A 182 18.04 16.15 2.79
N VAL A 183 18.97 15.99 1.86
CA VAL A 183 20.14 16.89 1.68
C VAL A 183 20.38 17.00 0.18
N VAL A 184 20.48 18.23 -0.32
CA VAL A 184 20.51 18.63 -1.74
C VAL A 184 19.13 18.57 -2.41
N TRP A 185 18.66 19.74 -2.85
CA TRP A 185 17.57 19.87 -3.82
C TRP A 185 18.13 19.61 -5.23
N LEU A 186 17.69 18.51 -5.86
CA LEU A 186 18.22 18.01 -7.14
C LEU A 186 17.67 18.80 -8.33
N LEU A 187 16.33 18.93 -8.39
CA LEU A 187 15.62 19.57 -9.48
C LEU A 187 14.64 20.60 -8.95
N ARG A 188 14.67 21.81 -9.51
CA ARG A 188 13.69 22.88 -9.26
C ARG A 188 13.11 23.33 -10.59
N ASP A 189 11.78 23.23 -10.74
CA ASP A 189 11.05 23.58 -11.97
C ASP A 189 11.62 22.91 -13.24
N GLY A 190 11.98 21.63 -13.14
CA GLY A 190 12.56 20.84 -14.23
C GLY A 190 14.03 21.15 -14.53
N GLU A 191 14.69 21.98 -13.72
CA GLU A 191 16.09 22.37 -13.90
C GLU A 191 17.00 21.85 -12.78
N VAL A 192 18.22 21.46 -13.15
CA VAL A 192 19.24 21.00 -12.19
C VAL A 192 19.58 22.12 -11.20
N TYR A 193 19.46 21.82 -9.90
CA TYR A 193 19.61 22.78 -8.81
C TYR A 193 20.73 22.44 -7.81
N VAL A 194 21.52 21.40 -8.09
CA VAL A 194 22.59 20.89 -7.20
C VAL A 194 23.61 21.97 -6.81
N GLY A 195 24.02 22.83 -7.75
CA GLY A 195 24.99 23.89 -7.48
C GLY A 195 24.45 24.99 -6.57
N GLN A 196 23.16 25.29 -6.64
CA GLN A 196 22.49 26.24 -5.76
C GLN A 196 22.31 25.62 -4.37
N SER A 197 21.93 24.34 -4.31
CA SER A 197 21.85 23.57 -3.07
C SER A 197 23.18 23.51 -2.34
N GLN A 198 24.31 23.41 -3.05
CA GLN A 198 25.63 23.49 -2.44
C GLN A 198 25.86 24.81 -1.70
N LYS A 199 25.32 25.92 -2.19
CA LYS A 199 25.44 27.23 -1.51
C LYS A 199 24.45 27.36 -0.36
N ALA A 200 23.24 26.82 -0.52
CA ALA A 200 22.16 26.90 0.47
C ALA A 200 22.34 25.92 1.64
N GLU A 201 23.04 24.80 1.46
CA GLU A 201 23.12 23.74 2.47
C GLU A 201 24.52 23.55 3.05
N CYS A 202 25.51 24.31 2.58
CA CYS A 202 26.89 24.30 3.08
C CYS A 202 27.16 25.56 3.92
N ASP A 203 27.87 25.39 5.04
CA ASP A 203 28.37 26.52 5.84
C ASP A 203 29.68 27.06 5.24
N GLU A 204 29.80 28.39 5.16
CA GLU A 204 31.05 29.07 4.75
C GLU A 204 32.25 28.75 5.66
N THR A 205 32.00 28.24 6.88
CA THR A 205 33.02 27.92 7.89
C THR A 205 33.42 26.45 7.93
N GLN A 206 32.72 25.57 7.20
CA GLN A 206 33.09 24.17 7.10
C GLN A 206 34.18 23.98 6.05
N THR A 207 35.01 22.95 6.21
CA THR A 207 35.90 22.50 5.13
C THR A 207 35.04 22.02 3.97
N THR A 208 34.91 22.84 2.92
CA THR A 208 34.07 22.61 1.73
C THR A 208 34.25 21.23 1.09
N GLY A 209 35.40 20.58 1.31
CA GLY A 209 35.73 19.27 0.75
C GLY A 209 34.81 18.10 1.17
N THR A 210 34.16 18.11 2.34
CA THR A 210 33.28 16.98 2.74
C THR A 210 31.96 17.00 1.98
N PHE A 211 31.32 18.17 1.90
CA PHE A 211 30.04 18.33 1.20
C PHE A 211 30.23 18.21 -0.32
N GLU A 212 31.31 18.78 -0.86
CA GLU A 212 31.68 18.62 -2.26
C GLU A 212 31.97 17.16 -2.62
N LYS A 213 32.70 16.42 -1.76
CA LYS A 213 32.88 14.97 -1.93
C LYS A 213 31.53 14.26 -1.94
N PHE A 214 30.62 14.59 -1.02
CA PHE A 214 29.29 13.98 -0.96
C PHE A 214 28.49 14.19 -2.26
N ILE A 215 28.57 15.38 -2.87
CA ILE A 215 27.91 15.67 -4.15
C ILE A 215 28.52 14.86 -5.30
N ASN A 216 29.86 14.86 -5.40
CA ASN A 216 30.58 14.38 -6.57
C ASN A 216 30.90 12.88 -6.54
N VAL A 217 30.87 12.24 -5.36
CA VAL A 217 31.15 10.80 -5.24
C VAL A 217 29.98 9.97 -5.76
N ILE A 218 30.29 8.94 -6.55
CA ILE A 218 29.30 7.94 -6.95
C ILE A 218 28.96 7.05 -5.75
N SER A 219 27.68 6.77 -5.55
CA SER A 219 27.20 5.83 -4.53
C SER A 219 25.77 5.38 -4.86
N ALA A 220 25.21 4.52 -4.00
CA ALA A 220 23.77 4.30 -4.00
C ALA A 220 23.05 5.58 -3.58
N ARG A 221 21.91 5.89 -4.19
CA ARG A 221 21.15 7.14 -3.96
C ARG A 221 19.67 6.84 -3.89
N THR A 222 18.94 7.63 -3.10
CA THR A 222 17.49 7.65 -3.12
C THR A 222 16.98 9.07 -3.25
N ALA A 223 15.82 9.25 -3.86
CA ALA A 223 15.20 10.55 -4.04
C ALA A 223 13.68 10.43 -3.96
N VAL A 224 13.04 11.58 -3.71
CA VAL A 224 11.60 11.78 -3.86
C VAL A 224 11.36 13.01 -4.70
N GLY A 225 10.43 12.93 -5.63
CA GLY A 225 10.06 14.01 -6.53
C GLY A 225 8.63 13.88 -7.03
N HIS A 226 8.30 14.63 -8.07
CA HIS A 226 7.02 14.50 -8.76
C HIS A 226 7.14 14.74 -10.27
N ASN A 227 6.20 14.18 -11.03
CA ASN A 227 6.05 14.46 -12.46
C ASN A 227 5.06 15.60 -12.71
N SER A 228 4.90 15.99 -13.97
CA SER A 228 3.98 17.04 -14.41
C SER A 228 2.49 16.73 -14.17
N GLN A 229 2.15 15.45 -13.95
CA GLN A 229 0.77 15.02 -13.65
C GLN A 229 0.45 15.10 -12.15
N GLY A 230 1.40 15.53 -11.30
CA GLY A 230 1.22 15.58 -9.85
C GLY A 230 1.36 14.21 -9.17
N GLN A 231 1.81 13.17 -9.88
CA GLN A 231 2.15 11.90 -9.25
C GLN A 231 3.46 12.04 -8.50
N LEU A 232 3.51 11.51 -7.28
CA LEU A 232 4.74 11.41 -6.53
C LEU A 232 5.63 10.30 -7.11
N VAL A 233 6.92 10.54 -7.15
CA VAL A 233 7.90 9.61 -7.71
C VAL A 233 8.99 9.33 -6.68
N LEU A 234 9.08 8.07 -6.26
CA LEU A 234 10.22 7.58 -5.47
C LEU A 234 11.25 6.99 -6.42
N VAL A 235 12.52 7.30 -6.20
CA VAL A 235 13.62 6.81 -7.04
C VAL A 235 14.69 6.19 -6.16
N HIS A 236 15.06 4.95 -6.49
CA HIS A 236 16.11 4.19 -5.81
C HIS A 236 17.15 3.77 -6.82
N VAL A 237 18.43 3.98 -6.50
CA VAL A 237 19.56 3.59 -7.34
C VAL A 237 20.55 2.80 -6.49
N ASP A 238 20.80 1.55 -6.90
CA ASP A 238 21.81 0.71 -6.27
C ASP A 238 23.22 1.23 -6.56
N GLY A 239 24.14 0.99 -5.63
CA GLY A 239 25.51 1.47 -5.77
C GLY A 239 26.40 1.12 -4.60
N GLN A 240 27.62 1.65 -4.62
CA GLN A 240 28.61 1.51 -3.57
C GLN A 240 29.50 2.74 -3.62
N THR A 241 29.67 3.42 -2.49
CA THR A 241 30.48 4.66 -2.40
C THR A 241 31.86 4.46 -3.04
N GLU A 242 32.21 5.34 -3.98
CA GLU A 242 33.44 5.36 -4.79
C GLU A 242 33.58 4.20 -5.79
N SER A 243 32.53 3.43 -6.06
CA SER A 243 32.61 2.25 -6.95
C SER A 243 31.45 2.09 -7.92
N ARG A 244 30.19 2.18 -7.47
CA ARG A 244 28.99 1.95 -8.29
C ARG A 244 27.90 2.96 -7.93
N GLY A 245 26.95 3.15 -8.84
CA GLY A 245 25.81 4.05 -8.65
C GLY A 245 26.05 5.41 -9.31
N LEU A 246 25.45 6.46 -8.73
CA LEU A 246 25.45 7.82 -9.29
C LEU A 246 26.00 8.85 -8.30
N ASN A 247 26.62 9.89 -8.83
CA ASN A 247 26.77 11.14 -8.10
C ASN A 247 25.48 11.99 -8.21
N LEU A 248 25.40 13.12 -7.51
CA LEU A 248 24.16 13.91 -7.47
C LEU A 248 23.89 14.70 -8.75
N TRP A 249 24.92 15.03 -9.54
CA TRP A 249 24.76 15.69 -10.83
C TRP A 249 24.14 14.74 -11.86
N GLU A 250 24.67 13.51 -11.94
CA GLU A 250 24.15 12.45 -12.79
C GLU A 250 22.73 12.06 -12.38
N MET A 251 22.47 11.97 -11.08
CA MET A 251 21.12 11.71 -10.57
C MET A 251 20.15 12.82 -11.01
N ALA A 252 20.51 14.10 -10.84
CA ALA A 252 19.64 15.20 -11.25
C ALA A 252 19.37 15.21 -12.75
N ASP A 253 20.39 15.02 -13.59
CA ASP A 253 20.22 14.96 -15.03
C ASP A 253 19.36 13.76 -15.46
N PHE A 254 19.60 12.59 -14.85
CA PHE A 254 18.80 11.39 -15.09
C PHE A 254 17.32 11.60 -14.75
N LEU A 255 17.02 12.21 -13.60
CA LEU A 255 15.65 12.56 -13.21
C LEU A 255 15.01 13.57 -14.17
N LYS A 256 15.78 14.57 -14.62
CA LYS A 256 15.32 15.59 -15.59
C LYS A 256 14.92 14.92 -16.90
N GLN A 257 15.73 14.00 -17.41
CA GLN A 257 15.44 13.24 -18.64
C GLN A 257 14.17 12.38 -18.52
N GLN A 258 13.81 11.93 -17.31
CA GLN A 258 12.56 11.20 -17.05
C GLN A 258 11.34 12.11 -16.83
N GLY A 259 11.48 13.44 -16.99
CA GLY A 259 10.37 14.39 -16.86
C GLY A 259 9.95 14.70 -15.42
N ILE A 260 10.86 14.50 -14.46
CA ILE A 260 10.66 14.91 -13.07
C ILE A 260 10.83 16.42 -12.95
N ILE A 261 9.92 17.09 -12.25
CA ILE A 261 9.86 18.55 -12.15
C ILE A 261 10.62 19.05 -10.93
N ASN A 262 10.21 18.60 -9.74
CA ASN A 262 10.94 18.85 -8.50
C ASN A 262 11.37 17.54 -7.86
N ALA A 263 12.58 17.50 -7.29
CA ALA A 263 13.08 16.33 -6.57
C ALA A 263 14.15 16.70 -5.55
N ILE A 264 14.14 16.05 -4.39
CA ILE A 264 15.19 16.15 -3.37
C ILE A 264 15.92 14.81 -3.20
N ASN A 265 17.20 14.87 -2.82
CA ASN A 265 17.96 13.68 -2.47
C ASN A 265 17.72 13.29 -1.00
N LEU A 266 17.41 12.02 -0.77
CA LEU A 266 17.23 11.40 0.55
C LEU A 266 18.50 10.63 0.94
N ASP A 267 18.46 9.87 2.05
CA ASP A 267 19.63 9.14 2.54
C ASP A 267 20.06 8.04 1.54
N GLY A 268 21.37 7.81 1.43
CA GLY A 268 21.98 6.98 0.40
C GLY A 268 23.03 6.01 0.92
N GLY A 269 23.94 5.57 0.05
CA GLY A 269 25.02 4.66 0.40
C GLY A 269 24.50 3.34 0.99
N GLY A 270 24.89 3.03 2.23
CA GLY A 270 24.43 1.82 2.93
C GLY A 270 22.97 1.83 3.33
N SER A 271 22.36 3.02 3.43
CA SER A 271 20.96 3.18 3.82
C SER A 271 20.00 2.94 2.66
N ALA A 272 20.45 3.12 1.41
CA ALA A 272 19.65 2.98 0.20
C ALA A 272 19.02 1.57 0.14
N THR A 273 17.70 1.51 0.32
CA THR A 273 16.96 0.26 0.44
C THR A 273 15.59 0.42 -0.20
N LEU A 274 15.19 -0.55 -1.03
CA LEU A 274 13.83 -0.67 -1.57
C LEU A 274 13.20 -1.99 -1.11
N VAL A 275 11.97 -1.91 -0.63
CA VAL A 275 11.14 -3.03 -0.20
C VAL A 275 9.85 -3.01 -1.02
N LEU A 276 9.49 -4.16 -1.60
CA LEU A 276 8.24 -4.36 -2.33
C LEU A 276 7.45 -5.46 -1.61
N ASN A 277 6.20 -5.16 -1.24
CA ASN A 277 5.30 -6.05 -0.51
C ASN A 277 5.97 -6.75 0.69
N GLY A 278 6.74 -5.99 1.48
CA GLY A 278 7.43 -6.48 2.68
C GLY A 278 8.69 -7.32 2.43
N THR A 279 9.17 -7.43 1.18
CA THR A 279 10.40 -8.13 0.80
C THR A 279 11.44 -7.19 0.19
N LEU A 280 12.72 -7.37 0.55
CA LEU A 280 13.82 -6.59 -0.03
C LEU A 280 13.91 -6.80 -1.55
N ALA A 281 13.91 -5.70 -2.31
CA ALA A 281 13.90 -5.69 -3.78
C ALA A 281 15.08 -4.91 -4.40
N SER A 282 16.06 -4.53 -3.58
CA SER A 282 17.30 -3.83 -3.98
C SER A 282 18.54 -4.61 -3.59
N TYR A 283 19.72 -4.14 -3.99
CA TYR A 283 21.01 -4.69 -3.57
C TYR A 283 21.75 -3.73 -2.62
N PRO A 284 21.59 -3.87 -1.29
CA PRO A 284 22.29 -3.05 -0.30
C PRO A 284 23.81 -3.06 -0.48
N SER A 285 24.45 -1.97 -0.05
CA SER A 285 25.89 -1.81 -0.19
C SER A 285 26.69 -2.22 1.05
N GLU A 286 26.04 -2.41 2.21
CA GLU A 286 26.70 -2.86 3.43
C GLU A 286 26.96 -4.36 3.43
N HIS A 287 28.08 -4.76 4.03
CA HIS A 287 28.38 -6.17 4.30
C HIS A 287 27.61 -6.64 5.53
N CYS A 288 27.21 -7.91 5.53
CA CYS A 288 26.61 -8.52 6.70
C CYS A 288 27.64 -8.64 7.84
N SER A 289 27.21 -8.43 9.09
CA SER A 289 28.10 -8.50 10.26
C SER A 289 28.68 -9.89 10.50
N PHE A 290 27.98 -10.94 10.05
CA PHE A 290 28.38 -12.34 10.20
C PHE A 290 29.22 -12.86 9.02
N ASP A 291 29.21 -12.18 7.86
CA ASP A 291 29.94 -12.60 6.66
C ASP A 291 30.22 -11.41 5.72
N ASN A 292 31.48 -11.25 5.34
CA ASN A 292 31.93 -10.17 4.46
C ASN A 292 31.62 -10.42 2.97
N MET A 293 31.16 -11.61 2.57
CA MET A 293 30.75 -11.90 1.20
C MET A 293 29.34 -11.37 0.91
N TRP A 294 28.41 -11.54 1.86
CA TRP A 294 27.00 -11.20 1.69
C TRP A 294 26.72 -9.72 1.98
N ARG A 295 25.66 -9.19 1.36
CA ARG A 295 25.18 -7.83 1.56
C ARG A 295 23.92 -7.81 2.40
N CYS A 296 23.83 -6.88 3.34
CA CYS A 296 22.71 -6.76 4.26
C CYS A 296 22.14 -5.32 4.25
N PRO A 297 20.81 -5.15 4.39
CA PRO A 297 20.21 -3.84 4.55
C PRO A 297 20.60 -3.24 5.91
N ARG A 298 20.75 -1.92 5.93
CA ARG A 298 21.08 -1.17 7.15
C ARG A 298 19.83 -0.95 8.01
N SER A 299 19.99 -0.96 9.33
CA SER A 299 19.01 -0.35 10.24
C SER A 299 19.05 1.17 10.14
N ILE A 300 17.99 1.75 9.58
CA ILE A 300 17.83 3.17 9.26
C ILE A 300 16.86 3.86 10.24
N SER A 301 16.56 5.12 9.98
CA SER A 301 15.63 5.95 10.76
C SER A 301 14.22 5.95 10.13
N THR A 302 13.82 7.05 9.48
CA THR A 302 12.50 7.15 8.86
C THR A 302 12.43 6.39 7.54
N ILE A 303 11.22 6.02 7.12
CA ILE A 303 10.95 5.45 5.80
C ILE A 303 9.88 6.23 5.06
N MET A 304 9.93 6.19 3.74
CA MET A 304 8.83 6.56 2.85
C MET A 304 8.01 5.31 2.58
N CYS A 305 6.78 5.27 3.07
CA CYS A 305 5.84 4.16 2.92
C CYS A 305 4.75 4.51 1.93
N ILE A 306 4.52 3.65 0.95
CA ILE A 306 3.38 3.69 0.05
C ILE A 306 2.44 2.56 0.41
N HIS A 307 1.20 2.88 0.75
CA HIS A 307 0.21 1.93 1.23
C HIS A 307 -1.16 2.20 0.58
N GLU A 308 -2.09 1.27 0.75
CA GLU A 308 -3.49 1.51 0.36
C GLU A 308 -4.10 2.61 1.24
N PRO A 309 -5.05 3.42 0.72
CA PRO A 309 -5.71 4.44 1.52
C PRO A 309 -6.30 3.88 2.81
N ALA A 310 -6.00 4.51 3.94
CA ALA A 310 -6.62 4.17 5.21
C ALA A 310 -8.13 4.41 5.16
N CYS A 311 -8.88 3.55 5.85
CA CYS A 311 -10.33 3.70 5.91
C CYS A 311 -10.76 4.84 6.83
N GLU A 312 -11.71 5.62 6.33
CA GLU A 312 -12.42 6.63 7.10
C GLU A 312 -13.92 6.27 7.09
N PRO A 313 -14.50 5.81 8.21
CA PRO A 313 -13.91 5.60 9.56
C PRO A 313 -12.98 4.37 9.67
N PRO A 314 -12.07 4.33 10.67
CA PRO A 314 -11.07 3.26 10.78
C PRO A 314 -11.70 1.89 11.10
N ASP A 315 -11.04 0.83 10.64
CA ASP A 315 -11.34 -0.59 10.89
C ASP A 315 -12.74 -1.08 10.49
N CYS A 316 -13.57 -0.25 9.86
CA CYS A 316 -14.94 -0.60 9.44
C CYS A 316 -15.74 -1.31 10.54
N SER A 317 -15.51 -0.88 11.79
CA SER A 317 -16.07 -1.47 13.02
C SER A 317 -15.87 -2.99 13.16
N GLY A 318 -14.91 -3.58 12.44
CA GLY A 318 -14.71 -5.03 12.36
C GLY A 318 -15.79 -5.78 11.58
N HIS A 319 -16.63 -5.06 10.83
CA HIS A 319 -17.80 -5.57 10.13
C HIS A 319 -17.78 -5.25 8.63
N GLY A 320 -16.59 -5.02 8.07
CA GLY A 320 -16.41 -4.76 6.65
C GLY A 320 -14.95 -4.86 6.21
N ASP A 321 -14.76 -4.82 4.90
CA ASP A 321 -13.45 -4.71 4.27
C ASP A 321 -13.15 -3.24 3.95
N CYS A 322 -11.92 -2.82 4.19
CA CYS A 322 -11.44 -1.53 3.71
C CYS A 322 -11.11 -1.59 2.22
N VAL A 323 -11.81 -0.82 1.39
CA VAL A 323 -11.57 -0.79 -0.06
C VAL A 323 -11.41 0.66 -0.49
N GLN A 324 -10.20 1.03 -0.95
CA GLN A 324 -9.88 2.39 -1.39
C GLN A 324 -10.15 3.50 -0.34
N GLY A 325 -10.07 3.15 0.94
CA GLY A 325 -10.32 4.07 2.05
C GLY A 325 -11.81 4.23 2.42
N GLU A 326 -12.69 3.44 1.80
CA GLU A 326 -14.10 3.34 2.15
C GLU A 326 -14.43 1.95 2.71
N CYS A 327 -15.34 1.91 3.68
CA CYS A 327 -15.77 0.65 4.28
C CYS A 327 -16.84 -0.02 3.42
N ARG A 328 -16.51 -1.24 2.97
CA ARG A 328 -17.48 -2.14 2.34
C ARG A 328 -17.94 -3.15 3.37
N CYS A 329 -19.15 -2.96 3.89
CA CYS A 329 -19.69 -3.81 4.96
C CYS A 329 -19.83 -5.27 4.53
N ALA A 330 -19.49 -6.16 5.45
CA ALA A 330 -19.57 -7.60 5.29
C ALA A 330 -20.97 -8.09 5.67
N GLY A 331 -21.50 -9.04 4.89
CA GLY A 331 -22.86 -9.55 5.08
C GLY A 331 -23.95 -8.56 4.65
N ASP A 332 -25.21 -8.98 4.77
CA ASP A 332 -26.36 -8.24 4.22
C ASP A 332 -26.93 -7.17 5.17
N PHE A 333 -26.56 -7.22 6.45
CA PHE A 333 -27.22 -6.48 7.52
C PHE A 333 -26.39 -5.35 8.12
N TRP A 334 -25.07 -5.33 7.94
CA TRP A 334 -24.24 -4.22 8.40
C TRP A 334 -24.30 -3.06 7.41
N ARG A 335 -24.55 -1.85 7.93
CA ARG A 335 -24.71 -0.61 7.16
C ARG A 335 -24.07 0.56 7.88
N GLY A 336 -24.12 1.71 7.22
CA GLY A 336 -23.48 2.95 7.66
C GLY A 336 -22.06 3.08 7.11
N PRO A 337 -21.49 4.28 7.15
CA PRO A 337 -20.14 4.54 6.64
C PRO A 337 -19.05 3.79 7.41
N ALA A 338 -19.32 3.41 8.67
CA ALA A 338 -18.41 2.63 9.52
C ALA A 338 -18.75 1.14 9.58
N CYS A 339 -19.85 0.68 8.96
CA CYS A 339 -20.40 -0.66 9.19
C CYS A 339 -20.76 -0.94 10.66
N ASP A 340 -21.19 0.08 11.39
CA ASP A 340 -21.55 0.03 12.82
C ASP A 340 -23.06 -0.13 13.06
N THR A 341 -23.87 -0.02 12.01
CA THR A 341 -25.33 -0.04 12.11
C THR A 341 -25.88 -1.36 11.60
N LEU A 342 -26.56 -2.13 12.46
CA LEU A 342 -27.34 -3.29 12.05
C LEU A 342 -28.70 -2.85 11.48
N ASP A 343 -28.96 -3.17 10.23
CA ASP A 343 -30.19 -2.91 9.51
C ASP A 343 -30.74 -4.21 8.90
N CYS A 344 -31.70 -4.81 9.60
CA CYS A 344 -32.42 -6.00 9.13
C CYS A 344 -33.55 -5.68 8.13
N GLY A 345 -33.57 -4.47 7.54
CA GLY A 345 -34.53 -4.03 6.55
C GLY A 345 -35.77 -3.33 7.14
N PRO A 346 -36.79 -3.05 6.30
CA PRO A 346 -37.86 -2.09 6.61
C PRO A 346 -38.74 -2.46 7.82
N SER A 347 -38.80 -3.73 8.18
CA SER A 347 -39.58 -4.20 9.34
C SER A 347 -38.73 -4.39 10.59
N ASN A 348 -37.39 -4.35 10.49
CA ASN A 348 -36.44 -4.60 11.58
C ASN A 348 -36.91 -5.68 12.58
N CYS A 349 -37.14 -6.89 12.07
CA CYS A 349 -37.65 -8.04 12.82
C CYS A 349 -39.09 -7.91 13.35
N SER A 350 -39.90 -7.05 12.74
CA SER A 350 -41.35 -6.86 12.97
C SER A 350 -41.76 -6.64 14.43
N LEU A 351 -40.83 -6.15 15.28
CA LEU A 351 -40.99 -6.07 16.74
C LEU A 351 -41.16 -7.42 17.45
N HIS A 352 -40.85 -8.52 16.76
CA HIS A 352 -40.95 -9.90 17.24
C HIS A 352 -39.60 -10.62 17.16
N GLY A 353 -38.52 -9.86 17.29
CA GLY A 353 -37.17 -10.40 17.30
C GLY A 353 -36.11 -9.33 17.44
N THR A 354 -34.87 -9.79 17.51
CA THR A 354 -33.68 -8.96 17.62
C THR A 354 -32.84 -9.06 16.35
N CYS A 355 -32.40 -7.91 15.82
CA CYS A 355 -31.54 -7.88 14.64
C CYS A 355 -30.11 -8.27 15.03
N THR A 356 -29.54 -9.23 14.31
CA THR A 356 -28.18 -9.74 14.54
C THR A 356 -27.37 -9.73 13.23
N ALA A 357 -26.07 -9.99 13.30
CA ALA A 357 -25.20 -10.08 12.12
C ALA A 357 -25.62 -11.18 11.11
N SER A 358 -26.46 -12.13 11.52
CA SER A 358 -27.02 -13.18 10.66
C SER A 358 -28.49 -12.96 10.26
N GLY A 359 -29.04 -11.78 10.57
CA GLY A 359 -30.44 -11.43 10.33
C GLY A 359 -31.28 -11.44 11.61
N CYS A 360 -32.59 -11.57 11.47
CA CYS A 360 -33.50 -11.54 12.62
C CYS A 360 -33.47 -12.84 13.43
N LEU A 361 -33.21 -12.71 14.72
CA LEU A 361 -33.45 -13.75 15.71
C LEU A 361 -34.85 -13.54 16.29
N CYS A 362 -35.79 -14.40 15.92
CA CYS A 362 -37.19 -14.23 16.33
C CYS A 362 -37.43 -14.65 17.77
N ASP A 363 -38.27 -13.86 18.45
CA ASP A 363 -38.78 -14.15 19.77
C ASP A 363 -39.62 -15.43 19.76
N ALA A 364 -39.90 -15.96 20.95
CA ALA A 364 -40.73 -17.15 21.05
C ALA A 364 -42.12 -16.91 20.42
N GLY A 365 -42.60 -17.88 19.66
CA GLY A 365 -43.88 -17.77 18.97
C GLY A 365 -43.81 -17.20 17.55
N TRP A 366 -42.65 -16.75 17.08
CA TRP A 366 -42.46 -16.12 15.78
C TRP A 366 -41.36 -16.78 14.94
N VAL A 367 -41.51 -16.70 13.61
CA VAL A 367 -40.60 -17.25 12.59
C VAL A 367 -40.66 -16.42 11.31
N GLY A 368 -39.80 -16.75 10.35
CA GLY A 368 -39.63 -16.06 9.09
C GLY A 368 -38.39 -15.16 9.11
N SER A 369 -37.97 -14.69 7.93
CA SER A 369 -36.74 -13.89 7.78
C SER A 369 -36.80 -12.54 8.51
N ASN A 370 -38.00 -12.04 8.80
CA ASN A 370 -38.26 -10.79 9.51
C ASN A 370 -39.20 -10.95 10.71
N CYS A 371 -39.40 -12.18 11.20
CA CYS A 371 -40.28 -12.49 12.34
C CYS A 371 -41.74 -12.03 12.19
N SER A 372 -42.26 -11.96 10.96
CA SER A 372 -43.66 -11.56 10.71
C SER A 372 -44.65 -12.72 10.76
N GLU A 373 -44.18 -13.97 10.82
CA GLU A 373 -45.03 -15.15 10.80
C GLU A 373 -45.09 -15.78 12.20
N ALA A 374 -46.29 -16.09 12.68
CA ALA A 374 -46.45 -16.84 13.92
C ALA A 374 -46.05 -18.32 13.72
N CYS A 375 -45.65 -19.01 14.79
CA CYS A 375 -45.23 -20.40 14.71
C CYS A 375 -46.29 -21.30 14.03
N PRO A 376 -45.87 -22.19 13.12
CA PRO A 376 -46.76 -23.18 12.56
C PRO A 376 -47.28 -24.10 13.66
N MET A 377 -48.49 -24.64 13.47
CA MET A 377 -49.10 -25.54 14.45
C MET A 377 -48.18 -26.73 14.74
N GLY A 378 -48.01 -27.03 16.03
CA GLY A 378 -47.13 -28.10 16.51
C GLY A 378 -45.69 -27.67 16.81
N TRP A 379 -45.34 -26.39 16.63
CA TRP A 379 -44.02 -25.84 16.96
C TRP A 379 -44.13 -24.63 17.91
N TYR A 380 -43.13 -24.43 18.76
CA TYR A 380 -43.06 -23.34 19.73
C TYR A 380 -41.62 -22.89 20.00
N GLY A 381 -41.48 -21.84 20.80
CA GLY A 381 -40.19 -21.31 21.23
C GLY A 381 -39.54 -20.36 20.20
N PRO A 382 -38.32 -19.86 20.47
CA PRO A 382 -37.63 -18.92 19.60
C PRO A 382 -37.34 -19.55 18.24
N ASN A 383 -37.58 -18.79 17.16
CA ASN A 383 -37.55 -19.27 15.77
C ASN A 383 -38.39 -20.55 15.52
N CYS A 384 -39.34 -20.88 16.39
CA CYS A 384 -40.15 -22.10 16.33
C CYS A 384 -39.36 -23.40 16.18
N GLN A 385 -38.21 -23.51 16.84
CA GLN A 385 -37.31 -24.67 16.71
C GLN A 385 -37.69 -25.85 17.62
N GLN A 386 -38.71 -25.72 18.46
CA GLN A 386 -39.12 -26.75 19.42
C GLN A 386 -40.47 -27.36 19.01
N LEU A 387 -40.59 -28.69 19.10
CA LEU A 387 -41.81 -29.41 18.76
C LEU A 387 -42.70 -29.57 20.01
N CYS A 388 -44.00 -29.31 19.87
CA CYS A 388 -44.97 -29.50 20.95
C CYS A 388 -44.98 -30.95 21.44
N ALA A 389 -44.93 -31.13 22.76
CA ALA A 389 -44.95 -32.44 23.42
C ALA A 389 -46.29 -32.73 24.13
N CYS A 390 -47.41 -32.41 23.45
CA CYS A 390 -48.76 -32.61 23.98
C CYS A 390 -49.32 -33.98 23.59
N GLU A 391 -50.24 -34.51 24.40
CA GLU A 391 -50.95 -35.75 24.08
C GLU A 391 -51.69 -35.64 22.73
N HIS A 392 -51.80 -36.77 22.02
CA HIS A 392 -52.47 -36.88 20.71
C HIS A 392 -51.94 -35.93 19.62
N ALA A 393 -50.68 -35.45 19.74
CA ALA A 393 -50.06 -34.49 18.80
C ALA A 393 -50.85 -33.18 18.66
N CYS A 394 -51.52 -32.75 19.73
CA CYS A 394 -52.19 -31.46 19.79
C CYS A 394 -51.22 -30.28 19.58
N PRO A 395 -51.68 -29.17 18.97
CA PRO A 395 -50.97 -27.90 19.02
C PRO A 395 -50.77 -27.45 20.48
N CYS A 396 -49.66 -26.78 20.74
CA CYS A 396 -49.34 -26.15 22.02
C CYS A 396 -49.26 -24.64 21.87
N ASP A 397 -49.17 -23.93 23.00
CA ASP A 397 -48.94 -22.50 23.02
C ASP A 397 -47.63 -22.16 22.31
N ARG A 398 -47.67 -21.19 21.39
CA ARG A 398 -46.56 -20.91 20.47
C ARG A 398 -45.35 -20.31 21.17
N GLU A 399 -45.55 -19.63 22.29
CA GLU A 399 -44.48 -18.99 23.05
C GLU A 399 -43.90 -19.95 24.09
N THR A 400 -44.77 -20.57 24.89
CA THR A 400 -44.39 -21.32 26.10
C THR A 400 -44.34 -22.83 25.90
N GLY A 401 -44.96 -23.37 24.85
CA GLY A 401 -45.11 -24.81 24.66
C GLY A 401 -46.19 -25.46 25.52
N SER A 402 -46.99 -24.67 26.24
CA SER A 402 -48.04 -25.17 27.13
C SER A 402 -49.17 -25.85 26.37
N CYS A 403 -49.58 -27.04 26.83
CA CYS A 403 -50.72 -27.78 26.27
C CYS A 403 -52.08 -27.32 26.83
N ASN A 404 -52.08 -26.39 27.80
CA ASN A 404 -53.29 -25.92 28.46
C ASN A 404 -53.93 -24.73 27.71
N ILE A 405 -54.15 -24.90 26.41
CA ILE A 405 -54.81 -23.92 25.56
C ILE A 405 -56.16 -24.46 25.12
N THR A 406 -57.19 -23.63 25.27
CA THR A 406 -58.55 -23.93 24.81
C THR A 406 -58.62 -23.65 23.31
N TYR A 407 -58.01 -24.51 22.48
CA TYR A 407 -58.47 -24.61 21.10
C TYR A 407 -59.80 -25.36 21.13
N ASP A 408 -60.89 -24.61 21.02
CA ASP A 408 -62.24 -25.16 20.92
C ASP A 408 -62.43 -25.76 19.51
N LEU A 409 -61.76 -26.88 19.27
CA LEU A 409 -62.09 -27.91 18.29
C LEU A 409 -61.11 -29.07 18.51
N GLU A 410 -61.67 -30.22 18.87
CA GLU A 410 -61.04 -31.54 18.99
C GLU A 410 -59.74 -31.65 18.17
N CYS A 411 -58.60 -31.79 18.86
CA CYS A 411 -57.32 -32.08 18.19
C CYS A 411 -57.53 -33.24 17.22
N LEU A 412 -57.47 -32.92 15.91
CA LEU A 412 -57.91 -33.74 14.80
C LEU A 412 -57.36 -35.17 14.86
N ALA A 413 -58.06 -36.01 15.60
CA ALA A 413 -57.85 -37.45 15.64
C ALA A 413 -58.54 -38.03 14.40
N SER A 414 -57.80 -38.10 13.30
CA SER A 414 -57.48 -39.35 12.62
C SER A 414 -57.04 -39.09 11.18
N GLN A 415 -56.09 -39.90 10.74
CA GLN A 415 -55.36 -39.75 9.50
C GLN A 415 -56.23 -39.73 8.24
N ASN A 416 -55.64 -39.16 7.18
CA ASN A 416 -55.89 -39.47 5.78
C ASN A 416 -57.22 -38.99 5.18
N LYS A 417 -57.19 -37.76 4.65
CA LYS A 417 -57.52 -37.62 3.23
C LYS A 417 -56.29 -37.05 2.55
N GLU A 418 -55.72 -37.86 1.67
CA GLU A 418 -54.56 -37.54 0.85
C GLU A 418 -54.54 -36.05 0.53
N LYS A 419 -53.54 -35.36 1.09
CA LYS A 419 -52.96 -34.20 0.45
C LYS A 419 -52.84 -34.61 -1.01
N SER A 420 -53.55 -33.89 -1.88
CA SER A 420 -53.26 -33.78 -3.30
C SER A 420 -51.76 -33.52 -3.43
N LYS A 421 -50.96 -34.58 -3.38
CA LYS A 421 -49.88 -34.75 -4.32
C LYS A 421 -50.65 -34.88 -5.62
N GLU A 422 -50.74 -33.79 -6.36
CA GLU A 422 -50.51 -33.90 -7.79
C GLU A 422 -49.13 -34.56 -7.94
N LYS A 423 -49.11 -35.89 -7.80
CA LYS A 423 -48.15 -36.70 -8.52
C LYS A 423 -48.57 -36.48 -9.95
N PHE A 424 -47.89 -35.55 -10.61
CA PHE A 424 -47.82 -35.49 -12.05
C PHE A 424 -47.20 -36.82 -12.50
N SER A 425 -48.04 -37.85 -12.57
CA SER A 425 -47.69 -39.18 -13.02
C SER A 425 -47.58 -39.11 -14.53
N LEU A 426 -46.46 -38.55 -15.01
CA LEU A 426 -46.03 -38.73 -16.39
C LEU A 426 -46.00 -40.24 -16.67
N SER A 427 -46.71 -40.65 -17.73
CA SER A 427 -46.74 -42.02 -18.23
C SER A 427 -45.32 -42.59 -18.30
N GLU A 428 -45.16 -43.89 -18.06
CA GLU A 428 -43.89 -44.61 -18.17
C GLU A 428 -43.15 -44.32 -19.49
N ARG A 429 -43.90 -44.04 -20.57
CA ARG A 429 -43.38 -43.61 -21.88
C ARG A 429 -42.69 -42.23 -21.86
N THR A 430 -43.21 -41.30 -21.09
CA THR A 430 -42.63 -39.95 -20.92
C THR A 430 -41.39 -39.95 -20.03
N TRP A 431 -41.32 -40.86 -19.05
CA TRP A 431 -40.09 -41.07 -18.27
C TRP A 431 -38.97 -41.64 -19.15
N ILE A 432 -39.29 -42.62 -20.02
CA ILE A 432 -38.32 -43.17 -20.97
C ILE A 432 -37.89 -42.12 -22.00
N SER A 433 -38.79 -41.25 -22.46
CA SER A 433 -38.41 -40.17 -23.39
C SER A 433 -37.52 -39.11 -22.73
N LEU A 434 -37.85 -38.69 -21.51
CA LEU A 434 -37.05 -37.70 -20.76
C LEU A 434 -35.66 -38.24 -20.44
N THR A 435 -35.54 -39.48 -19.98
CA THR A 435 -34.23 -40.09 -19.69
C THR A 435 -33.41 -40.33 -20.96
N SER A 436 -34.05 -40.70 -22.08
CA SER A 436 -33.37 -40.87 -23.37
C SER A 436 -32.84 -39.53 -23.92
N VAL A 437 -33.63 -38.44 -23.80
CA VAL A 437 -33.19 -37.10 -24.20
C VAL A 437 -32.06 -36.60 -23.31
N LEU A 438 -32.16 -36.81 -21.99
CA LEU A 438 -31.10 -36.42 -21.06
C LEU A 438 -29.79 -37.18 -21.32
N ALA A 439 -29.88 -38.49 -21.60
CA ALA A 439 -28.75 -39.32 -21.96
C ALA A 439 -28.11 -38.86 -23.29
N LEU A 440 -28.93 -38.51 -24.29
CA LEU A 440 -28.44 -37.98 -25.56
C LEU A 440 -27.72 -36.63 -25.36
N LEU A 441 -28.27 -35.73 -24.54
CA LEU A 441 -27.65 -34.44 -24.21
C LEU A 441 -26.32 -34.62 -23.47
N LEU A 442 -26.23 -35.59 -22.56
CA LEU A 442 -24.98 -35.95 -21.88
C LEU A 442 -23.93 -36.51 -22.86
N VAL A 443 -24.34 -37.33 -23.82
CA VAL A 443 -23.44 -37.83 -24.87
C VAL A 443 -22.97 -36.71 -25.78
N ILE A 444 -23.85 -35.78 -26.17
CA ILE A 444 -23.48 -34.61 -26.97
C ILE A 444 -22.51 -33.70 -26.20
N SER A 445 -22.75 -33.50 -24.90
CA SER A 445 -21.86 -32.70 -24.04
C SER A 445 -20.50 -33.36 -23.85
N THR A 446 -20.44 -34.67 -23.65
CA THR A 446 -19.16 -35.38 -23.52
C THR A 446 -18.38 -35.38 -24.84
N LEU A 447 -19.04 -35.59 -25.98
CA LEU A 447 -18.41 -35.47 -27.31
C LEU A 447 -17.92 -34.03 -27.58
N GLY A 448 -18.70 -33.02 -27.19
CA GLY A 448 -18.30 -31.62 -27.28
C GLY A 448 -17.06 -31.30 -26.43
N ASN A 449 -17.03 -31.77 -25.19
CA ASN A 449 -15.88 -31.60 -24.29
C ASN A 449 -14.63 -32.35 -24.80
N ILE A 450 -14.80 -33.56 -25.36
CA ILE A 450 -13.70 -34.31 -26.00
C ILE A 450 -13.20 -33.56 -27.25
N GLY A 451 -14.11 -33.00 -28.05
CA GLY A 451 -13.75 -32.17 -29.21
C GLY A 451 -12.97 -30.92 -28.82
N PHE A 452 -13.41 -30.20 -27.78
CA PHE A 452 -12.66 -29.06 -27.22
C PHE A 452 -11.29 -29.47 -26.70
N PHE A 453 -11.18 -30.60 -26.03
CA PHE A 453 -9.91 -31.12 -25.51
C PHE A 453 -8.94 -31.51 -26.65
N LEU A 454 -9.44 -32.16 -27.70
CA LEU A 454 -8.64 -32.51 -28.88
C LEU A 454 -8.22 -31.26 -29.67
N LYS A 455 -9.08 -30.24 -29.76
CA LYS A 455 -8.75 -28.95 -30.39
C LYS A 455 -7.67 -28.19 -29.59
N ALA A 456 -7.80 -28.12 -28.27
CA ALA A 456 -6.79 -27.53 -27.40
C ALA A 456 -5.45 -28.29 -27.47
N ARG A 457 -5.48 -29.61 -27.65
CA ARG A 457 -4.28 -30.42 -27.87
C ARG A 457 -3.64 -30.16 -29.24
N SER A 458 -4.45 -29.98 -30.28
CA SER A 458 -3.96 -29.60 -31.62
C SER A 458 -3.38 -28.19 -31.64
N GLU A 459 -3.95 -27.23 -30.90
CA GLU A 459 -3.44 -25.86 -30.80
C GLU A 459 -2.10 -25.82 -30.04
N ARG A 460 -1.97 -26.57 -28.94
CA ARG A 460 -0.66 -26.73 -28.24
C ARG A 460 0.41 -27.38 -29.11
N GLN A 461 0.04 -28.31 -29.97
CA GLN A 461 1.02 -29.00 -30.81
C GLN A 461 1.50 -28.12 -31.98
N ARG A 462 0.68 -27.13 -32.40
CA ARG A 462 1.04 -26.16 -33.45
C ARG A 462 1.92 -25.02 -32.94
N GLU A 463 1.91 -24.75 -31.63
CA GLU A 463 2.74 -23.72 -30.98
C GLU A 463 4.13 -24.25 -30.56
N SER A 464 4.33 -25.57 -30.59
CA SER A 464 5.60 -26.22 -30.22
C SER A 464 6.56 -26.49 -31.38
N ASP A 465 6.13 -26.37 -32.65
CA ASP A 465 6.95 -26.67 -33.83
C ASP A 465 7.76 -25.45 -34.36
N ASP A 466 7.65 -24.26 -33.74
CA ASP A 466 8.29 -23.02 -34.22
C ASP A 466 9.58 -22.61 -33.47
N TYR A 467 10.10 -23.46 -32.57
CA TYR A 467 11.38 -23.21 -31.89
C TYR A 467 12.52 -24.04 -32.48
N LEU A 468 13.11 -23.55 -33.58
CA LEU A 468 14.33 -24.08 -34.16
C LEU A 468 15.56 -23.60 -33.34
N TYR A 469 16.10 -24.48 -32.49
CA TYR A 469 17.37 -24.26 -31.80
C TYR A 469 18.54 -24.43 -32.80
N HIS A 470 19.33 -23.38 -33.03
CA HIS A 470 20.64 -23.48 -33.67
C HIS A 470 21.74 -23.67 -32.60
N PRO A 471 22.46 -24.80 -32.55
CA PRO A 471 23.61 -24.96 -31.69
C PRO A 471 24.82 -24.25 -32.29
N LEU A 472 25.37 -23.26 -31.58
CA LEU A 472 26.69 -22.71 -31.85
C LEU A 472 27.75 -23.56 -31.13
N MET A 473 28.39 -24.46 -31.89
CA MET A 473 29.69 -24.98 -31.53
C MET A 473 30.64 -24.85 -32.72
N GLU A 474 31.89 -24.54 -32.37
CA GLU A 474 33.07 -24.33 -33.21
C GLU A 474 33.22 -22.94 -33.86
N MET A 475 34.13 -22.14 -33.29
CA MET A 475 35.30 -21.62 -33.99
C MET A 475 36.35 -21.17 -32.94
N ASN A 476 37.09 -22.14 -32.40
CA ASN A 476 38.46 -21.88 -31.97
C ASN A 476 39.30 -21.71 -33.24
N GLY A 477 39.81 -20.51 -33.47
CA GLY A 477 40.95 -20.28 -34.35
C GLY A 477 42.20 -20.16 -33.51
N GLU A 478 43.17 -21.05 -33.69
CA GLU A 478 44.59 -20.74 -33.44
C GLU A 478 45.26 -20.39 -34.78
N ALA A 479 46.26 -19.50 -34.68
CA ALA A 479 47.17 -18.94 -35.69
C ALA A 479 46.79 -17.58 -36.29
#